data_AF-A0A916VKB4-F1
#
_entry.id   AF-A0A916VKB4-F1
#
_cell.length_a   1.000
_cell.length_b   1.000
_cell.length_c   1.000
_cell.angle_alpha   90.00
_cell.angle_beta   90.00
_cell.angle_gamma   90.00
#
_symmetry.space_group_name_H-M   'P 1'
#
loop_
_entity.id
_entity.type
_entity.pdbx_description
1 polymer ?
#
loop_
_entity_poly.entity_id
_entity_poly.type
_entity_poly.pdbx_seq_one_letter_code
_entity_poly.pdbx_strand_id
1 'polypeptide(L)'
;MVLVKLKRQFRTSTVIKALIILALLVIAPFAVPFTLEFIFVADLVGLEALIALCLLYCKPLFSTLRIKIQAFCEHLLATARLVSELYMFKPGVYLGHATFSSVVILLASSVMLASAVWLPVMFASSEYVSRLTFLI
;
A
#
# COMPACT_ATOMS: atom_id res chain seq x y z
N MET A 1 41.23 27.47 35.15
CA MET A 1 40.86 26.91 33.82
C MET A 1 40.46 25.42 33.85
N VAL A 2 41.04 24.60 34.74
CA VAL A 2 40.73 23.15 34.89
C VAL A 2 39.32 22.87 35.47
N LEU A 3 38.88 23.65 36.46
CA LEU A 3 37.56 23.53 37.09
C LEU A 3 36.38 23.72 36.11
N VAL A 4 36.53 24.60 35.13
CA VAL A 4 35.51 24.85 34.09
C VAL A 4 35.43 23.69 33.10
N LYS A 5 36.57 23.04 32.79
CA LYS A 5 36.60 21.83 31.94
C LYS A 5 35.93 20.65 32.62
N LEU A 6 36.20 20.41 33.91
CA LEU A 6 35.56 19.33 34.68
C LEU A 6 34.04 19.51 34.77
N LYS A 7 33.58 20.73 35.10
CA LYS A 7 32.14 21.04 35.19
C LYS A 7 31.41 20.85 33.86
N ARG A 8 32.08 21.16 32.73
CA ARG A 8 31.52 20.98 31.39
C ARG A 8 31.46 19.50 31.00
N GLN A 9 32.51 18.72 31.27
CA GLN A 9 32.55 17.30 30.96
C GLN A 9 31.51 16.50 31.78
N PHE A 10 31.35 16.84 33.07
CA PHE A 10 30.34 16.22 33.92
C PHE A 10 28.93 16.53 33.42
N ARG A 11 28.65 17.80 33.07
CA ARG A 11 27.35 18.23 32.53
C ARG A 11 27.00 17.50 31.23
N THR A 12 27.95 17.31 30.33
CA THR A 12 27.71 16.57 29.08
C THR A 12 27.40 15.09 29.37
N SER A 13 28.10 14.47 30.32
CA SER A 13 27.82 13.08 30.73
C SER A 13 26.44 12.94 31.39
N THR A 14 26.01 13.89 32.21
CA THR A 14 24.67 13.86 32.83
C THR A 14 23.57 14.07 31.78
N VAL A 15 23.80 14.97 30.81
CA VAL A 15 22.85 15.22 29.71
C VAL A 15 22.73 13.99 28.81
N ILE A 16 23.82 13.30 28.49
CA ILE A 16 23.77 12.05 27.69
C ILE A 16 22.98 10.97 28.44
N LYS A 17 23.22 10.77 29.74
CA LYS A 17 22.46 9.80 30.55
C LYS A 17 20.97 10.18 30.63
N ALA A 18 20.65 11.46 30.83
CA ALA A 18 19.27 11.94 30.85
C ALA A 18 18.57 11.77 29.50
N LEU A 19 19.28 11.96 28.38
CA LEU A 19 18.73 11.80 27.03
C LEU A 19 18.50 10.32 26.69
N ILE A 20 19.38 9.42 27.16
CA ILE A 20 19.18 7.97 27.05
C ILE A 20 17.96 7.52 27.89
N ILE A 21 17.81 8.03 29.11
CA ILE A 21 16.65 7.74 29.97
C ILE A 21 15.36 8.27 29.34
N LEU A 22 15.37 9.48 28.77
CA LEU A 22 14.23 10.08 28.08
C LEU A 22 13.84 9.28 26.83
N ALA A 23 14.83 8.88 26.01
CA ALA A 23 14.59 8.04 24.84
C ALA A 23 14.01 6.68 25.23
N LEU A 24 14.52 6.08 26.31
CA LEU A 24 14.02 4.82 26.83
C LEU A 24 12.60 4.96 27.41
N LEU A 25 12.27 6.07 28.06
CA LEU A 25 10.93 6.38 28.57
C LEU A 25 9.90 6.54 27.43
N VAL A 26 10.32 7.03 26.27
CA VAL A 26 9.45 7.16 25.08
C VAL A 26 9.23 5.82 24.39
N ILE A 27 10.24 4.95 24.38
CA ILE A 27 10.18 3.62 23.74
C ILE A 27 9.48 2.58 24.64
N ALA A 28 9.65 2.68 25.95
CA ALA A 28 9.08 1.75 26.95
C ALA A 28 7.56 1.55 26.84
N PRO A 29 6.70 2.59 26.72
CA PRO A 29 5.25 2.41 26.61
C PRO A 29 4.82 1.77 25.28
N PHE A 30 5.66 1.82 24.25
CA PHE A 30 5.39 1.16 22.96
C PHE A 30 5.84 -0.30 22.93
N ALA A 31 6.67 -0.75 23.87
CA ALA A 31 7.24 -2.09 23.86
C ALA A 31 6.50 -3.09 24.77
N VAL A 32 5.95 -2.69 25.93
CA VAL A 32 5.36 -3.62 26.92
C VAL A 32 4.37 -2.88 27.87
N PRO A 33 3.29 -3.52 28.37
CA PRO A 33 2.40 -2.94 29.39
C PRO A 33 3.00 -2.75 30.81
N PHE A 34 4.29 -3.04 31.02
CA PHE A 34 4.98 -3.04 32.32
C PHE A 34 5.94 -1.85 32.49
N THR A 35 5.62 -0.69 31.93
CA THR A 35 6.44 0.54 31.95
C THR A 35 6.88 0.93 33.37
N LEU A 36 6.03 0.66 34.36
CA LEU A 36 6.26 1.00 35.77
C LEU A 36 7.35 0.12 36.42
N GLU A 37 7.42 -1.16 36.07
CA GLU A 37 8.46 -2.07 36.58
C GLU A 37 9.86 -1.73 36.02
N PHE A 38 9.93 -1.32 34.75
CA PHE A 38 11.18 -0.89 34.13
C PHE A 38 11.73 0.39 34.76
N ILE A 39 10.87 1.34 35.12
CA ILE A 39 11.27 2.57 35.82
C ILE A 39 11.80 2.24 37.22
N PHE A 40 11.12 1.37 37.97
CA PHE A 40 11.58 0.94 39.30
C PHE A 40 12.92 0.19 39.24
N VAL A 41 13.10 -0.71 38.28
CA VAL A 41 14.37 -1.45 38.12
C VAL A 41 15.51 -0.52 37.69
N ALA A 42 15.25 0.45 36.82
CA ALA A 42 16.24 1.47 36.46
C ALA A 42 16.73 2.28 37.67
N ASP A 43 15.81 2.62 38.57
CA ASP A 43 16.11 3.46 39.74
C ASP A 43 16.76 2.68 40.89
N LEU A 44 16.36 1.43 41.13
CA LEU A 44 16.89 0.59 42.22
C LEU A 44 18.17 -0.19 41.87
N VAL A 45 18.25 -0.75 40.66
CA VAL A 45 19.32 -1.70 40.29
C VAL A 45 20.32 -1.06 39.32
N GLY A 46 19.92 0.04 38.70
CA GLY A 46 20.74 0.80 37.76
C GLY A 46 20.57 0.35 36.30
N LEU A 47 21.23 1.10 35.42
CA LEU A 47 21.08 1.02 33.96
C LEU A 47 21.46 -0.36 33.37
N GLU A 48 22.38 -1.09 34.00
CA GLU A 48 22.89 -2.36 33.48
C GLU A 48 21.85 -3.49 33.57
N ALA A 49 21.10 -3.55 34.68
CA ALA A 49 20.03 -4.53 34.85
C ALA A 49 18.87 -4.29 33.89
N LEU A 50 18.59 -3.01 33.61
CA LEU A 50 17.59 -2.61 32.62
C LEU A 50 17.97 -3.07 31.19
N ILE A 51 19.25 -2.93 30.81
CA ILE A 51 19.74 -3.40 29.51
C ILE A 51 19.63 -4.93 29.42
N ALA A 52 20.01 -5.66 30.47
CA ALA A 52 19.89 -7.12 30.51
C ALA A 52 18.42 -7.59 30.40
N LEU A 53 17.51 -6.92 31.10
CA LEU A 53 16.08 -7.18 31.04
C LEU A 53 15.52 -6.90 29.63
N CYS A 54 15.89 -5.78 29.03
CA CYS A 54 15.52 -5.42 27.66
C CYS A 54 15.98 -6.47 26.64
N LEU A 55 17.22 -6.98 26.77
CA LEU A 55 17.74 -8.04 25.91
C LEU A 55 17.00 -9.37 26.08
N LEU A 56 16.57 -9.70 27.31
CA LEU A 56 15.78 -10.90 27.59
C LEU A 56 14.40 -10.83 26.89
N TYR A 57 13.72 -9.69 27.00
CA TYR A 57 12.41 -9.46 26.37
C TYR A 57 12.48 -9.27 24.85
N CYS A 58 13.63 -8.85 24.31
CA CYS A 58 13.83 -8.79 22.86
C CYS A 58 13.74 -10.17 22.19
N LYS A 59 14.20 -11.25 22.83
CA LYS A 59 14.20 -12.60 22.24
C LYS A 59 12.82 -13.07 21.73
N PRO A 60 11.74 -13.04 22.53
CA PRO A 60 10.42 -13.43 22.05
C PRO A 60 9.88 -12.47 20.98
N LEU A 61 10.15 -11.17 21.09
CA LEU A 61 9.78 -10.16 20.08
C LEU A 61 10.35 -10.47 18.70
N PHE A 62 11.65 -10.80 18.62
CA PHE A 62 12.29 -11.19 17.36
C PHE A 62 11.69 -12.47 16.78
N SER A 63 11.32 -13.45 17.62
CA SER A 63 10.67 -14.67 17.15
C SER A 63 9.28 -14.40 16.55
N THR A 64 8.48 -13.55 17.21
CA THR A 64 7.14 -13.16 16.75
C THR A 64 7.21 -12.34 15.47
N LEU A 65 8.20 -11.44 15.37
CA LEU A 65 8.48 -10.68 14.15
C LEU A 65 8.83 -11.62 12.99
N ARG A 66 9.70 -12.60 13.21
CA ARG A 66 10.09 -13.57 12.17
C ARG A 66 8.89 -14.38 11.67
N ILE A 67 8.04 -14.85 12.59
CA ILE A 67 6.80 -15.59 12.24
C ILE A 67 5.85 -14.69 11.43
N LYS A 68 5.64 -13.44 11.87
CA LYS A 68 4.80 -12.48 11.14
C LYS A 68 5.34 -12.17 9.73
N ILE A 69 6.65 -12.00 9.59
CA ILE A 69 7.29 -11.74 8.29
C ILE A 69 7.10 -12.95 7.37
N GLN A 70 7.30 -14.16 7.87
CA GLN A 70 7.11 -15.37 7.10
C GLN A 70 5.64 -15.53 6.66
N ALA A 71 4.69 -15.34 7.57
CA ALA A 71 3.27 -15.36 7.25
C ALA A 71 2.90 -14.29 6.21
N PHE A 72 3.45 -13.08 6.32
CA PHE A 72 3.22 -12.01 5.35
C PHE A 72 3.74 -12.38 3.95
N CYS A 73 4.93 -12.98 3.85
CA CYS A 73 5.46 -13.47 2.58
C CYS A 73 4.60 -14.59 1.98
N GLU A 74 4.11 -15.52 2.80
CA GLU A 74 3.20 -16.59 2.35
C GLU A 74 1.87 -16.02 1.85
N HIS A 75 1.31 -15.02 2.54
CA HIS A 75 0.09 -14.32 2.09
C HIS A 75 0.30 -13.56 0.78
N LEU A 76 1.45 -12.89 0.60
CA LEU A 76 1.79 -12.24 -0.67
C LEU A 76 1.88 -13.25 -1.81
N LEU A 77 2.54 -14.38 -1.59
CA LEU A 77 2.68 -15.43 -2.59
C LEU A 77 1.33 -16.06 -2.94
N ALA A 78 0.49 -16.34 -1.94
CA ALA A 78 -0.86 -16.83 -2.14
C ALA A 78 -1.73 -15.84 -2.94
N THR A 79 -1.62 -14.55 -2.63
CA THR A 79 -2.35 -13.49 -3.35
C THR A 79 -1.87 -13.40 -4.80
N ALA A 80 -0.55 -13.43 -5.03
CA ALA A 80 0.01 -13.42 -6.38
C ALA A 80 -0.46 -14.65 -7.20
N ARG A 81 -0.53 -15.82 -6.57
CA ARG A 81 -1.05 -17.04 -7.20
C ARG A 81 -2.52 -16.92 -7.58
N LEU A 82 -3.36 -16.43 -6.66
CA LEU A 82 -4.79 -16.19 -6.93
C LEU A 82 -5.01 -15.18 -8.04
N VAL A 83 -4.20 -14.11 -8.10
CA VAL A 83 -4.23 -13.13 -9.19
C VAL A 83 -3.83 -13.79 -10.52
N SER A 84 -2.83 -14.67 -10.52
CA SER A 84 -2.40 -15.38 -11.74
C SER A 84 -3.42 -16.42 -12.24
N GLU A 85 -4.22 -16.99 -11.33
CA GLU A 85 -5.29 -17.94 -11.68
C GLU A 85 -6.59 -17.24 -12.11
N LEU A 86 -6.67 -15.91 -11.95
CA LEU A 86 -7.83 -15.12 -12.31
C LEU A 86 -8.08 -15.20 -13.83
N TYR A 87 -9.34 -15.48 -14.18
CA TYR A 87 -9.80 -15.79 -15.53
C TYR A 87 -9.40 -14.75 -16.59
N MET A 88 -9.24 -13.49 -16.18
CA MET A 88 -8.84 -12.37 -17.04
C MET A 88 -7.38 -12.48 -17.54
N PHE A 89 -6.52 -13.22 -16.84
CA PHE A 89 -5.11 -13.42 -17.20
C PHE A 89 -4.83 -14.77 -17.87
N LYS A 90 -5.85 -15.65 -18.02
CA LYS A 90 -5.70 -16.87 -18.81
C LYS A 90 -5.69 -16.49 -20.30
N PRO A 91 -4.55 -16.69 -21.01
CA PRO A 91 -4.35 -16.15 -22.36
C PRO A 91 -5.36 -16.70 -23.36
N GLY A 92 -5.83 -17.94 -23.18
CA GLY A 92 -6.81 -18.56 -24.06
C GLY A 92 -8.19 -17.90 -24.05
N VAL A 93 -8.61 -17.32 -22.92
CA VAL A 93 -9.94 -16.73 -22.80
C VAL A 93 -9.93 -15.23 -23.14
N TYR A 94 -8.88 -14.52 -22.72
CA TYR A 94 -8.70 -13.12 -23.07
C TYR A 94 -8.64 -12.90 -24.59
N LEU A 95 -7.87 -13.74 -25.31
CA LEU A 95 -7.78 -13.65 -26.76
C LEU A 95 -9.12 -13.89 -27.43
N GLY A 96 -9.89 -14.90 -27.01
CA GLY A 96 -11.21 -15.18 -27.56
C GLY A 96 -12.20 -14.02 -27.37
N HIS A 97 -12.27 -13.44 -26.17
CA HIS A 97 -13.12 -12.28 -25.90
C HIS A 97 -12.65 -11.04 -26.65
N ALA A 98 -11.35 -10.79 -26.73
CA ALA A 98 -10.79 -9.64 -27.45
C ALA A 98 -11.08 -9.74 -28.96
N THR A 99 -10.89 -10.91 -29.57
CA THR A 99 -11.19 -11.12 -30.99
C THR A 99 -12.68 -10.98 -31.29
N PHE A 100 -13.55 -11.58 -30.45
CA PHE A 100 -14.99 -11.48 -30.64
C PHE A 100 -15.49 -10.04 -30.48
N SER A 101 -15.03 -9.36 -29.43
CA SER A 101 -15.35 -7.95 -29.19
C SER A 101 -14.87 -7.05 -30.34
N SER A 102 -13.66 -7.28 -30.87
CA SER A 102 -13.13 -6.53 -32.00
C SER A 102 -13.96 -6.73 -33.28
N VAL A 103 -14.39 -7.96 -33.58
CA VAL A 103 -15.26 -8.24 -34.74
C VAL A 103 -16.62 -7.55 -34.61
N VAL A 104 -17.22 -7.59 -33.42
CA VAL A 104 -18.51 -6.91 -33.16
C VAL A 104 -18.37 -5.41 -33.32
N ILE A 105 -17.29 -4.81 -32.83
CA ILE A 105 -17.03 -3.37 -32.98
C ILE A 105 -16.87 -2.98 -34.46
N LEU A 106 -16.13 -3.77 -35.24
CA LEU A 106 -15.96 -3.53 -36.68
C LEU A 106 -17.29 -3.59 -37.43
N LEU A 107 -18.13 -4.60 -37.15
CA LEU A 107 -19.47 -4.70 -37.74
C LEU A 107 -20.37 -3.53 -37.33
N ALA A 108 -20.42 -3.21 -36.03
CA ALA A 108 -21.25 -2.12 -35.51
C ALA A 108 -20.84 -0.77 -36.11
N SER A 109 -19.55 -0.48 -36.18
CA SER A 109 -19.02 0.75 -36.78
C SER A 109 -19.31 0.85 -38.28
N SER A 110 -19.23 -0.26 -39.01
CA SER A 110 -19.58 -0.30 -40.44
C SER A 110 -21.07 -0.01 -40.67
N VAL A 111 -21.96 -0.61 -39.88
CA VAL A 111 -23.41 -0.36 -39.94
C VAL A 111 -23.73 1.08 -39.56
N MET A 112 -23.09 1.59 -38.51
CA MET A 112 -23.30 2.96 -38.05
C MET A 112 -22.84 3.98 -39.10
N LEU A 113 -21.69 3.75 -39.74
CA LEU A 113 -21.19 4.57 -40.84
C LEU A 113 -22.13 4.53 -42.05
N ALA A 114 -22.60 3.33 -42.44
CA ALA A 114 -23.54 3.17 -43.55
C ALA A 114 -24.85 3.94 -43.27
N SER A 115 -25.38 3.85 -42.06
CA SER A 115 -26.58 4.59 -41.67
C SER A 115 -26.36 6.10 -41.65
N ALA A 116 -25.22 6.58 -41.16
CA ALA A 116 -24.89 8.00 -41.10
C ALA A 116 -24.77 8.64 -42.49
N VAL A 117 -24.31 7.89 -43.49
CA VAL A 117 -24.18 8.38 -44.88
C VAL A 117 -25.52 8.32 -45.62
N TRP A 118 -26.26 7.21 -45.49
CA TRP A 118 -27.48 6.99 -46.27
C TRP A 118 -28.72 7.71 -45.72
N LEU A 119 -28.84 7.86 -44.40
CA LEU A 119 -30.01 8.52 -43.80
C LEU A 119 -30.18 9.97 -44.31
N PRO A 120 -29.16 10.85 -44.31
CA PRO A 120 -29.29 12.22 -44.84
C PRO A 120 -29.69 12.24 -46.32
N VAL A 121 -29.14 11.34 -47.14
CA VAL A 121 -29.46 11.25 -48.58
C VAL A 121 -30.92 10.86 -48.79
N MET A 122 -31.42 9.90 -48.00
CA MET A 122 -32.82 9.49 -48.04
C MET A 122 -33.77 10.60 -47.59
N PHE A 123 -33.43 11.34 -46.53
CA PHE A 123 -34.23 12.48 -46.08
C PHE A 123 -34.27 13.59 -47.12
N ALA A 124 -33.11 13.98 -47.68
CA ALA A 124 -33.05 14.98 -48.73
C ALA A 124 -33.89 14.55 -49.95
N SER A 125 -33.74 13.31 -50.41
CA SER A 125 -34.50 12.77 -51.55
C SER A 125 -36.01 12.77 -51.29
N SER A 126 -36.45 12.41 -50.08
CA SER A 126 -37.85 12.45 -49.68
C SER A 126 -38.43 13.86 -49.71
N GLU A 127 -37.67 14.87 -49.29
CA GLU A 127 -38.11 16.27 -49.37
C GLU A 127 -38.21 16.79 -50.81
N TYR A 128 -37.29 16.39 -51.68
CA TYR A 128 -37.37 16.75 -53.11
C TYR A 128 -38.61 16.14 -53.77
N VAL A 129 -38.89 14.85 -53.51
CA VAL A 129 -40.07 14.17 -54.08
C VAL A 129 -41.37 14.75 -53.53
N SER A 130 -41.45 15.05 -52.24
CA SER A 130 -42.66 15.63 -51.64
C SER A 130 -42.96 17.03 -52.18
N ARG A 131 -41.92 17.87 -52.37
CA ARG A 131 -42.07 19.20 -53.01
C ARG A 131 -42.47 19.10 -54.47
N LEU A 132 -41.93 18.14 -55.23
CA LEU A 132 -42.29 17.94 -56.64
C LEU A 132 -43.77 17.49 -56.79
N THR A 133 -44.25 16.65 -55.88
CA THR A 133 -45.64 16.15 -55.88
C THR A 133 -46.65 17.24 -55.53
N PHE A 134 -46.26 18.26 -54.76
CA PHE A 134 -47.13 19.40 -54.42
C PHE A 134 -47.21 20.46 -55.54
N LEU A 135 -46.31 20.41 -56.53
CA LEU A 135 -46.20 21.36 -57.65
C LEU A 135 -46.90 20.86 -58.94
N ILE A 136 -47.36 19.61 -58.97
CA ILE A 136 -48.14 18.98 -60.05
C ILE A 136 -49.61 18.96 -59.64
#